data_AF-B0C6N9-F1
#
_entry.id   AF-B0C6N9-F1
#
_cell.length_a   1.000
_cell.length_b   1.000
_cell.length_c   1.000
_cell.angle_alpha   90.00
_cell.angle_beta   90.00
_cell.angle_gamma   90.00
#
_symmetry.space_group_name_H-M   'P 1'
#
loop_
_entity.id
_entity.type
_entity.pdbx_description
1 polymer ?
#
loop_
_entity_poly.entity_id
_entity_poly.type
_entity_poly.pdbx_seq_one_letter_code
_entity_poly.pdbx_strand_id
1 'polypeptide(L)'
;MPTVDSLPIEQKVAFRRKSVQVMRDLFDLSALMVSVEDYQKAKDNFFSPAQKIWFMFGGTIKRLEPGLGNQIESHINAINPLLDQAAPNRALTASLDELKRLMASAVTISDAKL
;
A
#
# COMPACT_ATOMS: atom_id res chain seq x y z
N MET A 1 7.77 -23.23 -14.84
CA MET A 1 8.49 -22.02 -14.38
C MET A 1 8.46 -21.99 -12.86
N PRO A 2 9.58 -21.70 -12.18
CA PRO A 2 9.58 -21.50 -10.74
C PRO A 2 8.71 -20.28 -10.37
N THR A 3 7.86 -20.43 -9.38
CA THR A 3 7.03 -19.36 -8.81
C THR A 3 7.60 -18.92 -7.45
N VAL A 4 7.14 -17.79 -6.90
CA VAL A 4 7.50 -17.35 -5.54
C VAL A 4 7.24 -18.46 -4.50
N ASP A 5 6.22 -19.29 -4.72
CA ASP A 5 5.87 -20.42 -3.85
C ASP A 5 6.91 -21.55 -3.84
N SER A 6 7.78 -21.61 -4.86
CA SER A 6 8.88 -22.58 -4.92
C SER A 6 10.18 -22.09 -4.28
N LEU A 7 10.26 -20.83 -3.86
CA LEU A 7 11.46 -20.26 -3.25
C LEU A 7 11.71 -20.81 -1.83
N PRO A 8 12.98 -20.86 -1.39
CA PRO A 8 13.34 -21.07 0.02
C PRO A 8 12.63 -20.07 0.95
N ILE A 9 12.40 -20.46 2.20
CA ILE A 9 11.65 -19.66 3.18
C ILE A 9 12.26 -18.26 3.33
N GLU A 10 13.58 -18.16 3.47
CA GLU A 10 14.30 -16.88 3.61
C GLU A 10 14.06 -15.94 2.42
N GLN A 11 14.04 -16.48 1.20
CA GLN A 11 13.78 -15.70 -0.01
C GLN A 11 12.32 -15.26 -0.10
N LYS A 12 11.37 -16.08 0.37
CA LYS A 12 9.95 -15.69 0.49
C LYS A 12 9.75 -14.57 1.48
N VAL A 13 10.45 -14.61 2.62
CA VAL A 13 10.43 -13.55 3.63
C VAL A 13 11.00 -12.26 3.04
N ALA A 14 12.19 -12.31 2.42
CA ALA A 14 12.81 -11.16 1.79
C ALA A 14 11.92 -10.54 0.70
N PHE A 15 11.31 -11.39 -0.14
CA PHE A 15 10.38 -10.96 -1.17
C PHE A 15 9.16 -10.25 -0.56
N ARG A 16 8.57 -10.79 0.51
CA ARG A 16 7.44 -10.14 1.21
C ARG A 16 7.81 -8.79 1.79
N ARG A 17 8.95 -8.69 2.49
CA ARG A 17 9.45 -7.41 3.03
C ARG A 17 9.62 -6.38 1.92
N LYS A 18 10.24 -6.77 0.80
CA LYS A 18 10.41 -5.90 -0.37
C LYS A 18 9.08 -5.46 -0.97
N SER A 19 8.10 -6.36 -1.08
CA SER A 19 6.76 -6.03 -1.58
C SER A 19 6.05 -5.00 -0.71
N VAL A 20 6.16 -5.09 0.62
CA VAL A 20 5.57 -4.09 1.54
C VAL A 20 6.24 -2.73 1.38
N GLN A 21 7.55 -2.68 1.18
CA GLN A 21 8.28 -1.44 0.89
C GLN A 21 7.83 -0.82 -0.44
N VAL A 22 7.79 -1.61 -1.52
CA VAL A 22 7.32 -1.14 -2.84
C VAL A 22 5.88 -0.62 -2.77
N MET A 23 5.01 -1.31 -2.03
CA MET A 23 3.63 -0.86 -1.81
C MET A 23 3.57 0.51 -1.13
N ARG A 24 4.40 0.75 -0.11
CA ARG A 24 4.52 2.07 0.54
C ARG A 24 4.97 3.12 -0.47
N ASP A 25 6.05 2.85 -1.20
CA ASP A 25 6.62 3.81 -2.15
C ASP A 25 5.61 4.21 -3.24
N LEU A 26 4.80 3.26 -3.70
CA LEU A 26 3.72 3.52 -4.65
C LEU A 26 2.60 4.38 -4.05
N PHE A 27 2.21 4.17 -2.79
CA PHE A 27 1.25 5.08 -2.13
C PHE A 27 1.84 6.49 -1.95
N ASP A 28 3.13 6.60 -1.60
CA ASP A 28 3.84 7.87 -1.50
C ASP A 28 3.86 8.61 -2.85
N LEU A 29 4.13 7.91 -3.95
CA LEU A 29 4.09 8.47 -5.31
C LEU A 29 2.67 8.88 -5.72
N SER A 30 1.64 8.10 -5.35
CA SER A 30 0.25 8.47 -5.59
C SER A 30 -0.11 9.79 -4.91
N ALA A 31 0.32 9.98 -3.65
CA ALA A 31 0.11 11.23 -2.92
C ALA A 31 0.81 12.43 -3.57
N LEU A 32 2.03 12.25 -4.08
CA LEU A 32 2.72 13.29 -4.84
C LEU A 32 1.97 13.68 -6.11
N MET A 33 1.43 12.71 -6.84
CA MET A 33 0.63 12.99 -8.04
C MET A 33 -0.67 13.74 -7.73
N VAL A 34 -1.33 13.41 -6.62
CA VAL A 34 -2.49 14.18 -6.13
C VAL A 34 -2.10 15.62 -5.81
N SER A 35 -0.91 15.86 -5.23
CA SER A 35 -0.45 17.22 -4.90
C SER A 35 -0.21 18.12 -6.11
N VAL A 36 -0.01 17.53 -7.30
CA VAL A 36 0.10 18.24 -8.58
C VAL A 36 -1.16 18.09 -9.43
N GLU A 37 -2.27 17.70 -8.80
CA GLU A 37 -3.60 17.54 -9.40
C GLU A 37 -3.67 16.54 -10.57
N ASP A 38 -2.72 15.62 -10.68
CA ASP A 38 -2.71 14.56 -11.69
C ASP A 38 -3.31 13.26 -11.11
N TYR A 39 -4.63 13.30 -10.88
CA TYR A 39 -5.40 12.21 -10.26
C TYR A 39 -5.39 10.93 -11.10
N GLN A 40 -5.38 11.04 -12.42
CA GLN A 40 -5.37 9.88 -13.30
C GLN A 40 -4.05 9.11 -13.16
N LYS A 41 -2.89 9.80 -13.21
CA LYS A 41 -1.61 9.11 -12.95
C LYS A 41 -1.51 8.65 -11.50
N ALA A 42 -2.02 9.43 -10.53
CA ALA A 42 -2.07 9.02 -9.12
C ALA A 42 -2.76 7.66 -8.97
N LYS A 43 -3.86 7.44 -9.69
CA LYS A 43 -4.62 6.18 -9.69
C LYS A 43 -3.92 5.08 -10.47
N ASP A 44 -3.73 5.28 -11.76
CA ASP A 44 -3.37 4.21 -12.69
C ASP A 44 -1.94 3.71 -12.50
N ASN A 45 -1.00 4.63 -12.28
CA ASN A 45 0.43 4.31 -12.26
C ASN A 45 0.92 3.94 -10.86
N PHE A 46 0.20 4.37 -9.81
CA PHE A 46 0.71 4.30 -8.44
C PHE A 46 -0.27 3.63 -7.47
N PHE A 47 -1.48 4.18 -7.30
CA PHE A 47 -2.44 3.65 -6.33
C PHE A 47 -2.93 2.25 -6.66
N SER A 48 -3.39 2.00 -7.89
CA SER A 48 -3.90 0.69 -8.30
C SER A 48 -2.82 -0.41 -8.26
N PRO A 49 -1.57 -0.16 -8.69
CA PRO A 49 -0.47 -1.09 -8.43
C PRO A 49 -0.22 -1.35 -6.95
N ALA A 50 -0.21 -0.33 -6.09
CA ALA A 50 -0.05 -0.50 -4.65
C ALA A 50 -1.18 -1.36 -4.04
N GLN A 51 -2.42 -1.11 -4.44
CA GLN A 51 -3.59 -1.87 -4.03
C GLN A 51 -3.49 -3.35 -4.47
N LYS A 52 -2.97 -3.64 -5.66
CA LYS A 52 -2.72 -5.03 -6.09
C LYS A 52 -1.71 -5.73 -5.19
N ILE A 53 -0.64 -5.03 -4.79
CA ILE A 53 0.35 -5.57 -3.84
C ILE A 53 -0.32 -5.80 -2.47
N TRP A 54 -1.19 -4.89 -2.02
CA TRP A 54 -1.97 -5.07 -0.79
C TRP A 54 -2.82 -6.33 -0.83
N PHE A 55 -3.52 -6.61 -1.94
CA PHE A 55 -4.30 -7.84 -2.05
C PHE A 55 -3.45 -9.11 -1.98
N MET A 56 -2.22 -9.07 -2.48
CA MET A 56 -1.31 -10.21 -2.42
C MET A 56 -0.68 -10.39 -1.03
N PHE A 57 -0.29 -9.31 -0.34
CA PHE A 57 0.53 -9.39 0.88
C PHE A 57 -0.09 -8.81 2.15
N GLY A 58 -1.16 -8.03 2.04
CA GLY A 58 -1.84 -7.37 3.17
C GLY A 58 -2.35 -8.35 4.23
N GLY A 59 -2.68 -9.58 3.83
CA GLY A 59 -3.02 -10.66 4.78
C GLY A 59 -1.90 -11.00 5.76
N THR A 60 -0.64 -10.75 5.40
CA THR A 60 0.51 -10.92 6.29
C THR A 60 0.52 -9.84 7.38
N ILE A 61 0.31 -8.57 6.99
CA ILE A 61 0.21 -7.47 7.94
C ILE A 61 -0.97 -7.69 8.89
N LYS A 62 -2.13 -8.08 8.36
CA LYS A 62 -3.31 -8.41 9.18
C LYS A 62 -3.07 -9.56 10.16
N ARG A 63 -2.22 -10.53 9.82
CA ARG A 63 -1.87 -11.63 10.73
C ARG A 63 -0.96 -11.18 11.87
N LEU A 64 -0.02 -10.30 11.57
CA LEU A 64 0.95 -9.80 12.54
C LEU A 64 0.36 -8.73 13.46
N GLU A 65 -0.39 -7.80 12.89
CA GLU A 65 -1.03 -6.67 13.56
C GLU A 65 -2.42 -6.41 12.93
N PRO A 66 -3.46 -7.13 13.36
CA PRO A 66 -4.80 -7.05 12.77
C PRO A 66 -5.38 -5.63 12.73
N GLY A 67 -5.19 -4.87 13.81
CA GLY A 67 -5.68 -3.49 13.91
C GLY A 67 -5.07 -2.57 12.85
N LEU A 68 -3.75 -2.67 12.64
CA LEU A 68 -3.05 -1.93 11.59
C LEU A 68 -3.51 -2.37 10.21
N GLY A 69 -3.61 -3.67 9.97
CA GLY A 69 -4.01 -4.21 8.68
C GLY A 69 -5.43 -3.79 8.28
N ASN A 70 -6.36 -3.75 9.23
CA ASN A 70 -7.74 -3.31 8.98
C ASN A 70 -7.82 -1.79 8.72
N GLN A 71 -7.00 -0.98 9.41
CA GLN A 71 -6.93 0.46 9.15
C GLN A 71 -6.39 0.73 7.73
N ILE A 72 -5.31 0.07 7.32
CA ILE A 72 -4.75 0.21 5.97
C ILE A 72 -5.78 -0.13 4.90
N GLU A 73 -6.47 -1.27 5.03
CA GLU A 73 -7.49 -1.69 4.07
C GLU A 73 -8.66 -0.70 4.00
N SER A 74 -9.10 -0.17 5.15
CA SER A 74 -10.15 0.84 5.20
C SER A 74 -9.76 2.09 4.42
N HIS A 75 -8.54 2.60 4.60
CA HIS A 75 -8.05 3.76 3.85
C HIS A 75 -7.89 3.47 2.35
N ILE A 76 -7.38 2.28 1.98
CA ILE A 76 -7.28 1.88 0.57
C ILE A 76 -8.66 1.89 -0.11
N ASN A 77 -9.69 1.35 0.56
CA ASN A 77 -11.05 1.31 0.03
C ASN A 77 -11.69 2.70 -0.04
N ALA A 78 -11.34 3.61 0.88
CA ALA A 78 -11.82 4.99 0.87
C ALA A 78 -11.16 5.84 -0.24
N ILE A 79 -9.87 5.64 -0.53
CA ILE A 79 -9.13 6.46 -1.50
C ILE A 79 -9.53 6.17 -2.94
N ASN A 80 -9.76 4.90 -3.30
CA ASN A 80 -10.07 4.51 -4.68
C ASN A 80 -11.23 5.31 -5.32
N PRO A 81 -12.42 5.42 -4.70
CA PRO A 81 -13.51 6.23 -5.26
C PRO A 81 -13.24 7.75 -5.20
N LEU A 82 -12.37 8.22 -4.31
CA LEU A 82 -12.01 9.64 -4.24
C LEU A 82 -11.08 10.04 -5.39
N LEU A 83 -10.18 9.14 -5.82
CA LEU A 83 -9.36 9.33 -7.02
C LEU A 83 -10.22 9.40 -8.29
N ASP A 84 -11.33 8.66 -8.35
CA ASP A 84 -12.27 8.70 -9.49
C ASP A 84 -13.02 10.03 -9.62
N GLN A 85 -13.15 10.80 -8.53
CA GLN A 85 -13.79 12.12 -8.58
C GLN A 85 -12.92 13.19 -9.25
N ALA A 86 -11.62 12.92 -9.43
CA ALA A 86 -10.66 13.75 -10.16
C ALA A 86 -10.70 15.26 -9.82
N ALA A 87 -10.94 15.59 -8.54
CA ALA A 87 -11.05 16.95 -8.06
C ALA A 87 -10.36 17.12 -6.70
N PRO A 88 -9.93 18.34 -6.32
CA PRO A 88 -9.31 18.61 -5.04
C PRO A 88 -10.23 18.19 -3.90
N ASN A 89 -9.84 17.12 -3.20
CA ASN A 89 -10.64 16.55 -2.14
C ASN A 89 -9.79 16.48 -0.86
N ARG A 90 -10.16 17.29 0.14
CA ARG A 90 -9.48 17.28 1.45
C ARG A 90 -9.51 15.90 2.10
N ALA A 91 -10.59 15.13 1.88
CA ALA A 91 -10.69 13.76 2.39
C ALA A 91 -9.70 12.82 1.69
N LEU A 92 -9.43 13.01 0.39
CA LEU A 92 -8.42 12.25 -0.35
C LEU A 92 -7.03 12.50 0.21
N THR A 93 -6.66 13.77 0.36
CA THR A 93 -5.34 14.16 0.88
C THR A 93 -5.13 13.64 2.30
N ALA A 94 -6.11 13.84 3.20
CA ALA A 94 -6.04 13.34 4.57
C ALA A 94 -5.96 11.80 4.62
N SER A 95 -6.69 11.10 3.75
CA SER A 95 -6.64 9.63 3.69
C SER A 95 -5.30 9.12 3.17
N LEU A 96 -4.68 9.79 2.20
CA LEU A 96 -3.36 9.44 1.67
C LEU A 96 -2.25 9.68 2.70
N ASP A 97 -2.31 10.80 3.43
CA ASP A 97 -1.36 11.10 4.51
C ASP A 97 -1.44 10.07 5.64
N GLU A 98 -2.66 9.69 6.02
CA GLU A 98 -2.87 8.67 7.04
C GLU A 98 -2.40 7.29 6.55
N LEU A 99 -2.72 6.93 5.30
CA LEU A 99 -2.25 5.69 4.69
C LEU A 99 -0.71 5.63 4.67
N LYS A 100 -0.04 6.74 4.34
CA LYS A 100 1.43 6.84 4.38
C LYS A 100 2.00 6.54 5.77
N ARG A 101 1.40 7.11 6.83
CA ARG A 101 1.79 6.86 8.23
C ARG A 101 1.61 5.38 8.61
N LEU A 102 0.46 4.80 8.27
CA LEU A 102 0.17 3.39 8.55
C LEU A 102 1.13 2.46 7.79
N MET A 103 1.45 2.78 6.55
CA MET A 103 2.38 2.01 5.72
C MET A 103 3.83 2.05 6.24
N ALA A 104 4.28 3.17 6.79
CA ALA A 104 5.57 3.22 7.49
C ALA A 104 5.61 2.26 8.70
N SER A 105 4.50 2.15 9.42
CA SER A 105 4.36 1.19 10.53
C SER A 105 4.37 -0.26 10.01
N ALA A 106 3.67 -0.52 8.90
CA ALA A 106 3.62 -1.85 8.28
C ALA A 106 5.00 -2.33 7.79
N VAL A 107 5.81 -1.43 7.22
CA VAL A 107 7.22 -1.73 6.86
C VAL A 107 8.01 -2.12 8.11
N THR A 108 7.92 -1.33 9.19
CA THR A 108 8.64 -1.59 10.44
C THR A 108 8.29 -2.95 11.03
N ILE A 109 7.01 -3.31 11.07
CA ILE A 109 6.54 -4.61 11.57
C ILE A 109 7.01 -5.75 10.67
N SER A 110 7.01 -5.53 9.36
CA SER A 110 7.47 -6.53 8.38
C SER A 110 8.96 -6.81 8.51
N ASP A 111 9.77 -5.79 8.78
CA ASP A 111 11.22 -5.95 8.97
C ASP A 111 11.57 -6.62 10.30
N ALA A 112 10.73 -6.42 11.34
CA ALA A 112 10.95 -6.98 12.67
C ALA A 112 10.39 -8.40 12.87
N LYS A 113 9.26 -8.75 12.22
CA LYS A 113 8.48 -9.96 12.55
C LYS A 113 8.38 -11.02 11.44
N LEU A 114 8.82 -10.74 10.21
CA LEU A 114 8.83 -11.71 9.09
C LEU A 114 10.22 -12.23 8.84
#